data_AF-A0A0B0EM03-F1
#
_entry.id   AF-A0A0B0EM03-F1
#
_cell.length_a   1.000
_cell.length_b   1.000
_cell.length_c   1.000
_cell.angle_alpha   90.00
_cell.angle_beta   90.00
_cell.angle_gamma   90.00
#
_symmetry.space_group_name_H-M   'P 1'
#
loop_
_entity.id
_entity.type
_entity.pdbx_description
1 polymer ?
#
loop_
_entity_poly.entity_id
_entity_poly.type
_entity_poly.pdbx_seq_one_letter_code
_entity_poly.pdbx_strand_id
1 'polypeptide(L)'
;MTRYTPLDYIGRNKPVWCAGCGDYGVLTALFNVFSQKKIDAKNVAIISGIGCSGRLPDFIKAYGFHGAHGRALPIAIGVKVANPSERFCRWRGWRWVKYRCRAFPTCCKKKY
;
A
#
# COMPACT_ATOMS: atom_id res chain seq x y z
N MET A 1 12.08 -10.35 -20.60
CA MET A 1 10.93 -9.81 -19.85
C MET A 1 10.98 -10.36 -18.43
N THR A 2 11.22 -9.54 -17.42
CA THR A 2 11.22 -9.99 -16.02
C THR A 2 9.81 -10.46 -15.62
N ARG A 3 9.66 -11.74 -15.26
CA ARG A 3 8.42 -12.29 -14.70
C ARG A 3 8.48 -12.07 -13.19
N TYR A 4 7.69 -11.13 -12.68
CA TYR A 4 7.47 -11.02 -11.24
C TYR A 4 6.43 -12.05 -10.82
N THR A 5 6.76 -12.84 -9.80
CA THR A 5 5.85 -13.80 -9.17
C THR A 5 5.36 -13.24 -7.84
N PRO A 6 4.21 -13.71 -7.29
CA PRO A 6 3.74 -13.26 -5.99
C PRO A 6 4.75 -13.48 -4.86
N LEU A 7 5.59 -14.51 -4.97
CA LEU A 7 6.62 -14.84 -3.99
C LEU A 7 7.74 -13.79 -3.91
N ASP A 8 7.98 -13.06 -4.99
CA ASP A 8 9.06 -12.05 -5.05
C ASP A 8 8.78 -10.83 -4.16
N TYR A 9 7.52 -10.63 -3.76
CA TYR A 9 7.07 -9.51 -2.93
C TYR A 9 7.00 -9.85 -1.43
N ILE A 10 7.30 -11.09 -1.04
CA ILE A 10 7.29 -11.51 0.36
C ILE A 10 8.45 -10.84 1.10
N GLY A 11 8.13 -10.15 2.20
CA GLY A 11 9.11 -9.51 3.07
C GLY A 11 9.91 -10.50 3.91
N ARG A 12 10.90 -9.99 4.64
CA ARG A 12 11.72 -10.82 5.55
C ARG A 12 10.93 -11.26 6.79
N ASN A 13 9.99 -10.44 7.24
CA ASN A 13 9.22 -10.69 8.44
C ASN A 13 7.99 -11.53 8.12
N LYS A 14 7.71 -12.53 8.95
CA LYS A 14 6.49 -13.34 8.84
C LYS A 14 5.33 -12.60 9.50
N PRO A 15 4.10 -12.69 8.95
CA PRO A 15 2.93 -12.07 9.58
C PRO A 15 2.68 -12.69 10.96
N VAL A 16 2.38 -11.83 11.93
CA VAL A 16 2.12 -12.21 13.33
C VAL A 16 0.63 -12.14 13.69
N TRP A 17 -0.24 -12.15 12.69
CA TRP A 17 -1.68 -12.08 12.90
C TRP A 17 -2.25 -13.43 13.35
N CYS A 18 -3.34 -13.39 14.10
CA CYS A 18 -4.06 -14.58 14.56
C CYS A 18 -4.45 -15.48 13.38
N ALA A 19 -4.45 -16.80 13.58
CA ALA A 19 -4.95 -17.73 12.57
C ALA A 19 -6.39 -17.38 12.16
N GLY A 20 -6.66 -17.30 10.86
CA GLY A 20 -7.96 -16.88 10.32
C GLY A 20 -8.15 -15.36 10.18
N CYS A 21 -7.14 -14.54 10.45
CA CYS A 21 -7.24 -13.09 10.25
C CYS A 21 -7.43 -12.73 8.76
N GLY A 22 -8.39 -11.85 8.46
CA GLY A 22 -8.65 -11.39 7.09
C GLY A 22 -7.49 -10.62 6.43
N ASP A 23 -6.56 -10.11 7.23
CA ASP A 23 -5.38 -9.37 6.74
C ASP A 23 -4.45 -10.27 5.89
N TYR A 24 -4.44 -11.58 6.12
CA TYR A 24 -3.74 -12.55 5.24
C TYR A 24 -4.29 -12.55 3.81
N GLY A 25 -5.62 -12.41 3.67
CA GLY A 25 -6.28 -12.30 2.38
C GLY A 25 -5.91 -11.01 1.65
N VAL A 26 -5.86 -9.89 2.38
CA VAL A 26 -5.42 -8.59 1.83
C VAL A 26 -3.97 -8.65 1.36
N LEU A 27 -3.08 -9.25 2.17
CA LEU A 27 -1.66 -9.42 1.83
C LEU A 27 -1.49 -10.22 0.54
N THR A 28 -2.20 -11.35 0.42
CA THR A 28 -2.14 -12.21 -0.77
C THR A 28 -2.70 -11.50 -2.01
N ALA A 29 -3.79 -10.74 -1.85
CA ALA A 29 -4.35 -9.93 -2.93
C ALA A 29 -3.37 -8.86 -3.42
N LEU A 30 -2.63 -8.21 -2.52
CA LEU A 30 -1.60 -7.24 -2.89
C LEU A 30 -0.48 -7.87 -3.70
N PHE A 31 0.04 -9.04 -3.29
CA PHE A 31 1.06 -9.76 -4.04
C PHE A 31 0.60 -10.14 -5.46
N ASN A 32 -0.65 -10.59 -5.59
CA ASN A 32 -1.24 -10.90 -6.88
C ASN A 32 -1.35 -9.66 -7.77
N VAL A 33 -1.79 -8.53 -7.22
CA VAL A 33 -1.91 -7.27 -7.97
C VAL A 33 -0.54 -6.76 -8.42
N PHE A 34 0.49 -6.83 -7.57
CA PHE A 34 1.84 -6.40 -7.93
C PHE A 34 2.45 -7.29 -9.01
N SER A 35 2.26 -8.60 -8.91
CA SER A 35 2.65 -9.57 -9.93
C SER A 35 1.96 -9.30 -11.28
N GLN A 36 0.63 -9.14 -11.29
CA GLN A 36 -0.14 -8.87 -12.50
C GLN A 36 0.26 -7.55 -13.18
N LYS A 37 0.54 -6.51 -12.38
CA LYS A 37 0.94 -5.19 -12.88
C LYS A 37 2.43 -5.06 -13.18
N LYS A 38 3.23 -6.09 -12.87
CA LYS A 38 4.70 -6.12 -13.06
C LYS A 38 5.38 -4.88 -12.50
N ILE A 39 5.01 -4.52 -11.27
CA ILE A 39 5.55 -3.32 -10.61
C ILE A 39 6.78 -3.72 -9.82
N ASP A 40 7.92 -3.09 -10.08
CA ASP A 40 9.08 -3.27 -9.22
C ASP A 40 8.77 -2.90 -7.78
N ALA A 41 9.11 -3.78 -6.85
CA ALA A 41 9.06 -3.55 -5.40
C ALA A 41 9.66 -2.21 -4.96
N LYS A 42 10.73 -1.76 -5.64
CA LYS A 42 11.41 -0.48 -5.39
C LYS A 42 10.55 0.74 -5.74
N ASN A 43 9.56 0.59 -6.61
CA ASN A 43 8.68 1.68 -7.04
C ASN A 43 7.38 1.73 -6.23
N VAL A 44 7.25 0.92 -5.19
CA VAL A 44 6.06 0.85 -4.35
C VAL A 44 6.43 1.36 -2.96
N ALA A 45 5.65 2.34 -2.48
CA ALA A 45 5.66 2.72 -1.09
C ALA A 45 4.29 2.44 -0.45
N ILE A 46 4.30 1.73 0.67
CA ILE A 46 3.13 1.30 1.44
C ILE A 46 3.16 2.06 2.75
N ILE A 47 2.10 2.80 3.01
CA ILE A 47 2.02 3.71 4.15
C ILE A 47 0.82 3.27 4.98
N SER A 48 1.09 2.97 6.24
CA SER A 48 0.10 2.48 7.19
C SER A 48 0.11 3.34 8.46
N GLY A 49 -0.95 3.20 9.26
CA GLY A 49 -0.98 3.74 10.62
C GLY A 49 -0.81 2.63 11.66
N ILE A 50 -1.08 2.95 12.91
CA ILE A 50 -1.01 1.99 14.03
C ILE A 50 -2.21 1.04 14.03
N GLY A 51 -1.95 -0.27 14.06
CA GLY A 51 -2.94 -1.34 14.23
C GLY A 51 -2.42 -2.71 13.74
N CYS A 52 -3.25 -3.76 13.83
CA CYS A 52 -2.94 -5.08 13.25
C CYS A 52 -2.72 -4.97 11.74
N SER A 53 -3.66 -4.36 11.03
CA SER A 53 -3.52 -4.02 9.60
C SER A 53 -2.38 -3.01 9.36
N GLY A 54 -2.02 -2.23 10.38
CA GLY A 54 -0.89 -1.31 10.38
C GLY A 54 0.47 -1.94 10.11
N ARG A 55 0.63 -3.24 10.37
CA ARG A 55 1.89 -3.99 10.17
C ARG A 55 2.07 -4.53 8.74
N LEU A 56 1.09 -4.32 7.85
CA LEU A 56 1.18 -4.66 6.42
C LEU A 56 2.51 -4.30 5.73
N PRO A 57 3.08 -3.08 5.88
CA PRO A 57 4.34 -2.73 5.22
C PRO A 57 5.54 -3.58 5.66
N ASP A 58 5.51 -4.18 6.86
CA ASP A 58 6.63 -4.98 7.36
C ASP A 58 6.73 -6.35 6.67
N PHE A 59 5.62 -6.83 6.12
CA PHE A 59 5.50 -8.16 5.50
C PHE A 59 5.66 -8.13 3.97
N ILE A 60 5.76 -6.94 3.39
CA ILE A 60 5.88 -6.74 1.94
C ILE A 60 7.30 -6.21 1.66
N LYS A 61 7.96 -6.78 0.66
CA LYS A 61 9.24 -6.31 0.15
C LYS A 61 9.01 -5.06 -0.70
N ALA A 62 8.75 -3.93 -0.06
CA ALA A 62 8.56 -2.62 -0.66
C ALA A 62 9.02 -1.53 0.32
N TYR A 63 9.04 -0.27 -0.10
CA TYR A 63 9.24 0.82 0.85
C TYR A 63 8.04 0.90 1.78
N GLY A 64 8.26 0.76 3.08
CA GLY A 64 7.20 0.72 4.09
C GLY A 64 7.36 1.86 5.08
N PHE A 65 6.27 2.56 5.38
CA PHE A 65 6.25 3.53 6.48
C PHE A 65 5.10 3.25 7.44
N HIS A 66 5.46 3.00 8.70
CA HIS A 66 4.52 2.84 9.81
C HIS A 66 4.38 4.19 10.53
N GLY A 67 3.30 4.90 10.25
CA GLY A 67 3.02 6.21 10.83
C GLY A 67 2.22 6.16 12.12
N ALA A 68 1.96 7.35 12.68
CA ALA A 68 1.08 7.51 13.83
C ALA A 68 -0.38 7.11 13.52
N HIS A 69 -1.12 6.73 14.57
CA HIS A 69 -2.52 6.34 14.46
C HIS A 69 -3.34 7.45 13.76
N GLY A 70 -4.10 7.08 12.72
CA GLY A 70 -4.91 8.02 11.95
C GLY A 70 -4.16 9.02 11.05
N ARG A 71 -2.81 8.97 10.99
CA ARG A 71 -1.98 9.92 10.20
C ARG A 71 -1.35 9.31 8.95
N ALA A 72 -1.77 8.11 8.53
CA ALA A 72 -1.26 7.49 7.30
C ALA A 72 -1.50 8.34 6.04
N LEU A 73 -2.67 8.99 5.93
CA LEU A 73 -3.04 9.81 4.78
C LEU A 73 -2.16 11.06 4.58
N PRO A 74 -1.93 11.94 5.58
CA PRO A 74 -1.06 13.10 5.40
C PRO A 74 0.39 12.69 5.06
N ILE A 75 0.89 11.58 5.61
CA ILE A 75 2.20 11.04 5.25
C ILE A 75 2.21 10.60 3.78
N ALA A 76 1.17 9.90 3.32
CA ALA A 76 1.06 9.48 1.93
C ALA A 76 0.98 10.64 0.95
N ILE A 77 0.29 11.71 1.32
CA ILE A 77 0.26 12.95 0.54
C ILE A 77 1.65 13.59 0.49
N GLY A 78 2.35 13.67 1.63
CA GLY A 78 3.71 14.22 1.69
C GLY A 78 4.68 13.45 0.78
N VAL A 79 4.67 12.12 0.84
CA VAL A 79 5.48 11.25 -0.02
C VAL A 79 5.14 11.48 -1.50
N LYS A 80 3.85 11.64 -1.83
CA LYS A 80 3.43 11.89 -3.21
C LYS A 80 3.88 13.26 -3.74
N VAL A 81 3.86 14.29 -2.90
CA VAL A 81 4.34 15.64 -3.27
C VAL A 81 5.86 15.66 -3.41
N ALA A 82 6.57 14.99 -2.51
CA ALA A 82 8.03 14.92 -2.54
C ALA A 82 8.57 14.13 -3.74
N ASN A 83 7.83 13.11 -4.20
CA ASN A 83 8.23 12.31 -5.34
C ASN A 83 7.14 12.23 -6.43
N PRO A 84 7.05 13.26 -7.31
CA PRO A 84 6.07 13.31 -8.38
C PRO A 84 6.40 12.34 -9.54
N SER A 85 7.68 12.00 -9.72
CA SER A 85 8.20 11.18 -10.82
C SER A 85 8.12 9.68 -10.54
N GLU A 86 8.35 9.27 -9.29
CA GLU A 86 8.10 7.87 -8.93
C GLU A 86 6.62 7.58 -9.03
N ARG A 87 6.34 6.46 -9.67
CA ARG A 87 4.99 5.92 -9.88
C ARG A 87 4.46 5.38 -8.56
N PHE A 88 4.47 6.19 -7.50
CA PHE A 88 3.63 6.06 -6.33
C PHE A 88 2.21 6.01 -6.85
N CYS A 89 1.78 4.76 -7.07
CA CYS A 89 0.59 4.31 -7.75
C CYS A 89 0.06 5.33 -8.78
N ARG A 90 0.55 5.30 -10.03
CA ARG A 90 -0.12 5.96 -11.17
C ARG A 90 -1.47 5.25 -11.39
N TRP A 91 -2.43 5.61 -10.54
CA TRP A 91 -3.85 5.34 -10.63
C TRP A 91 -4.40 6.09 -11.86
N ARG A 92 -4.24 5.52 -13.06
CA ARG A 92 -5.12 5.89 -14.18
C ARG A 92 -6.53 5.39 -13.83
N GLY A 93 -7.30 6.23 -13.14
CA GLY A 93 -8.70 5.99 -12.84
C GLY A 93 -8.96 5.46 -11.44
N TRP A 94 -9.22 6.40 -10.51
CA TRP A 94 -9.88 6.18 -9.22
C TRP A 94 -11.01 5.15 -9.31
N ARG A 95 -10.74 3.92 -8.89
CA ARG A 95 -11.74 2.85 -8.82
C ARG A 95 -11.30 1.67 -7.95
N TRP A 96 -10.79 1.91 -6.73
CA TRP A 96 -10.95 0.93 -5.65
C TRP A 96 -11.33 1.65 -4.36
N VAL A 97 -12.42 1.18 -3.78
CA VAL A 97 -13.03 1.59 -2.50
C VAL A 97 -13.62 3.01 -2.47
N LYS A 98 -14.74 3.17 -3.18
CA LYS A 98 -15.74 4.21 -2.90
C LYS A 98 -16.58 3.93 -1.63
N TYR A 99 -16.09 3.09 -0.70
CA TYR A 99 -16.90 2.60 0.44
C TYR A 99 -16.48 3.10 1.83
N ARG A 100 -15.52 4.02 1.95
CA ARG A 100 -15.35 4.78 3.21
C ARG A 100 -14.74 6.19 3.06
N CYS A 101 -14.94 6.83 1.91
CA CYS A 101 -14.56 8.23 1.67
C CYS A 101 -15.72 9.22 1.91
N ARG A 102 -16.52 9.03 2.98
CA ARG A 102 -17.43 10.10 3.47
C ARG A 102 -16.81 10.94 4.59
N ALA A 103 -15.76 10.45 5.25
CA ALA A 103 -15.17 11.15 6.39
C ALA A 103 -14.13 12.23 6.03
N PHE A 104 -13.62 12.27 4.79
CA PHE A 104 -12.55 13.23 4.41
C PHE A 104 -12.73 13.76 2.97
N PRO A 105 -13.64 14.73 2.75
CA PRO A 105 -13.88 15.34 1.44
C PRO A 105 -12.70 16.17 0.89
N THR A 106 -11.74 16.57 1.74
CA THR A 106 -10.59 17.41 1.34
C THR A 106 -9.49 16.63 0.60
N CYS A 107 -9.37 15.32 0.81
CA CYS A 107 -8.33 14.50 0.17
C CYS A 107 -8.56 14.27 -1.33
N CYS A 108 -9.82 14.33 -1.78
CA CYS A 108 -10.20 14.04 -3.18
C CYS A 108 -10.14 15.29 -4.10
N LYS A 109 -10.00 16.49 -3.53
CA LYS A 109 -10.13 17.75 -4.29
C LYS A 109 -8.82 18.40 -4.76
N LYS A 110 -7.65 18.00 -4.24
CA LYS A 110 -6.36 18.52 -4.73
C LYS A 110 -5.83 17.65 -5.87
N LYS A 111 -6.35 17.89 -7.08
CA LYS A 111 -5.61 17.62 -8.31
C LYS A 111 -4.67 18.81 -8.51
N TYR A 112 -3.37 18.58 -8.36
CA TYR A 112 -2.38 19.38 -9.09
C TYR A 112 -2.09 18.64 -10.38
#